data_AF-A0A1A2G514-F1
#
_entry.id   AF-A0A1A2G514-F1
#
_cell.length_a   1.000
_cell.length_b   1.000
_cell.length_c   1.000
_cell.angle_alpha   90.00
_cell.angle_beta   90.00
_cell.angle_gamma   90.00
#
_symmetry.space_group_name_H-M   'P 1'
#
loop_
_entity.id
_entity.type
_entity.pdbx_description
1 polymer ?
#
loop_
_entity_poly.entity_id
_entity_poly.type
_entity_poly.pdbx_seq_one_letter_code
_entity_poly.pdbx_strand_id
1 'polypeptide(L)'
;MRRTRYGSLANGGLNWNSLPLRLFASGNKKFWDPADIDFSRDRADWESLSEREREYATLLCVEFAAGEEVVTKDIQPFVAAMGAEGRLGDEMYLTQFAFEEAKHTRAPSRHTFTRSAPARWVTRRSPS
;
A
#
# COMPACT_ATOMS: atom_id res chain seq x y z
N MET A 1 -12.07 -0.68 -24.93
CA MET A 1 -11.03 -1.13 -25.89
C MET A 1 -11.22 -2.62 -26.16
N ARG A 2 -11.03 -3.09 -27.40
CA ARG A 2 -11.06 -4.52 -27.75
C ARG A 2 -9.64 -5.08 -27.74
N ARG A 3 -9.37 -6.14 -26.99
CA ARG A 3 -8.03 -6.76 -26.94
C ARG A 3 -7.72 -7.45 -28.28
N THR A 4 -6.55 -7.16 -28.85
CA THR A 4 -6.11 -7.67 -30.15
C THR A 4 -4.85 -8.54 -30.09
N ARG A 5 -4.09 -8.47 -28.98
CA ARG A 5 -2.84 -9.21 -28.76
C ARG A 5 -2.69 -9.64 -27.30
N TYR A 6 -1.79 -10.59 -27.07
CA TYR A 6 -1.46 -11.13 -25.75
C TYR A 6 0.04 -10.98 -25.53
N GLY A 7 0.46 -10.06 -24.65
CA GLY A 7 1.88 -9.76 -24.40
C GLY A 7 2.68 -10.96 -23.90
N SER A 8 2.06 -11.86 -23.14
CA SER A 8 2.67 -13.10 -22.65
C SER A 8 2.96 -14.13 -23.73
N LEU A 9 2.32 -14.02 -24.91
CA LEU A 9 2.48 -14.93 -26.05
C LEU A 9 3.32 -14.32 -27.17
N ALA A 10 3.94 -13.17 -26.94
CA ALA A 10 4.85 -12.56 -27.89
C ALA A 10 6.09 -13.45 -28.11
N ASN A 11 6.69 -13.38 -29.29
CA ASN A 11 7.93 -14.09 -29.57
C ASN A 11 9.03 -13.66 -28.58
N GLY A 12 9.70 -14.64 -27.94
CA GLY A 12 10.69 -14.38 -26.88
C GLY A 12 10.10 -14.21 -25.47
N GLY A 13 8.77 -14.22 -25.30
CA GLY A 13 8.12 -14.15 -23.99
C GLY A 13 8.35 -12.84 -23.24
N LEU A 14 8.27 -12.89 -21.91
CA LEU A 14 8.52 -11.74 -21.04
C LEU A 14 10.03 -11.51 -20.85
N ASN A 15 10.47 -10.25 -20.96
CA ASN A 15 11.84 -9.87 -20.65
C ASN A 15 12.07 -9.75 -19.14
N TRP A 16 12.41 -10.86 -18.48
CA TRP A 16 12.68 -10.92 -17.04
C TRP A 16 13.87 -10.07 -16.56
N ASN A 17 14.73 -9.59 -17.46
CA ASN A 17 15.82 -8.67 -17.11
C ASN A 17 15.37 -7.20 -17.05
N SER A 18 14.16 -6.90 -17.53
CA SER A 18 13.56 -5.56 -17.43
C SER A 18 13.41 -5.13 -15.97
N LEU A 19 13.51 -3.81 -15.73
CA LEU A 19 13.36 -3.25 -14.38
C LEU A 19 12.04 -3.66 -13.69
N PRO A 20 10.84 -3.52 -14.28
CA PRO A 20 9.60 -3.83 -13.58
C PRO A 20 9.49 -5.31 -13.19
N LEU A 21 9.97 -6.24 -14.03
CA LEU A 21 9.92 -7.67 -13.71
C LEU A 21 10.97 -8.09 -12.68
N ARG A 22 12.12 -7.42 -12.61
CA ARG A 22 13.07 -7.60 -11.51
C ARG A 22 12.52 -7.08 -10.19
N LEU A 23 11.81 -5.95 -10.19
CA LEU A 23 11.13 -5.43 -9.01
C LEU A 23 10.00 -6.36 -8.57
N PHE A 24 9.15 -6.81 -9.50
CA PHE A 24 8.08 -7.78 -9.24
C PHE A 24 8.62 -9.07 -8.58
N ALA A 25 9.70 -9.63 -9.13
CA ALA A 25 10.35 -10.80 -8.57
C ALA A 25 10.99 -10.52 -7.19
N SER A 26 11.56 -9.33 -6.97
CA SER A 26 12.09 -8.92 -5.67
C SER A 26 10.99 -8.76 -4.63
N GLY A 27 9.85 -8.16 -4.98
CA GLY A 27 8.69 -8.02 -4.09
C GLY A 27 8.18 -9.38 -3.63
N ASN A 28 8.06 -10.34 -4.55
CA ASN A 28 7.66 -11.71 -4.20
C ASN A 28 8.63 -12.39 -3.21
N LYS A 29 9.95 -12.13 -3.35
CA LYS A 29 10.98 -12.70 -2.46
C LYS A 29 11.03 -12.03 -1.08
N LYS A 30 10.58 -10.78 -0.99
CA LYS A 30 10.60 -9.96 0.24
C LYS A 30 9.19 -9.68 0.76
N PHE A 31 8.26 -10.59 0.46
CA PHE A 31 6.91 -10.49 0.96
C PHE A 31 6.91 -10.54 2.50
N TRP A 32 5.99 -9.77 3.09
CA TRP A 32 5.76 -9.70 4.53
C TRP A 32 4.25 -9.64 4.80
N ASP A 33 3.79 -10.27 5.88
CA ASP A 33 2.42 -10.16 6.36
C ASP A 33 2.34 -9.12 7.49
N PRO A 34 1.51 -8.07 7.37
CA PRO A 34 1.25 -7.15 8.49
C PRO A 34 0.78 -7.84 9.78
N ALA A 35 0.23 -9.05 9.72
CA ALA A 35 -0.18 -9.83 10.88
C ALA A 35 1.00 -10.42 11.67
N ASP A 36 2.18 -10.53 11.07
CA ASP A 36 3.39 -11.08 11.71
C ASP A 36 4.14 -10.02 12.54
N ILE A 37 3.74 -8.75 12.47
CA ILE A 37 4.36 -7.68 13.24
C ILE A 37 3.83 -7.73 14.68
N ASP A 38 4.74 -7.96 15.63
CA ASP A 38 4.43 -7.93 17.05
C ASP A 38 4.39 -6.49 17.59
N PHE A 39 3.18 -6.00 17.83
CA PHE A 39 2.91 -4.70 18.44
C PHE A 39 2.60 -4.79 19.94
N SER A 40 2.97 -5.88 20.62
CA SER A 40 2.62 -6.10 22.03
C SER A 40 3.18 -5.05 22.99
N ARG A 41 4.30 -4.41 22.62
CA ARG A 41 5.00 -3.42 23.45
C ARG A 41 4.58 -1.97 23.17
N ASP A 42 4.10 -1.68 21.98
CA ASP A 42 3.78 -0.33 21.51
C ASP A 42 2.85 0.44 22.46
N ARG A 43 1.93 -0.24 23.15
CA ARG A 43 1.07 0.39 24.16
C ARG A 43 1.88 0.98 25.31
N ALA A 44 2.79 0.19 25.89
CA ALA A 44 3.58 0.63 27.03
C ALA A 44 4.49 1.80 26.62
N ASP A 45 5.09 1.69 25.44
CA ASP A 45 5.93 2.75 24.88
C ASP A 45 5.09 4.02 24.61
N TRP A 46 3.88 3.89 24.06
CA TRP A 46 2.95 5.00 23.83
C TRP A 46 2.50 5.72 25.11
N GLU A 47 2.23 4.95 26.16
CA GLU A 47 1.82 5.48 27.47
C GLU A 47 3.00 6.19 28.17
N SER A 48 4.25 5.81 27.86
CA SER A 48 5.46 6.46 28.39
C SER A 48 5.76 7.83 27.77
N LEU A 49 5.19 8.13 26.60
CA LEU A 49 5.37 9.41 25.93
C LEU A 49 4.70 10.57 26.69
N SER A 50 5.18 11.79 26.47
CA SER A 50 4.45 13.01 26.85
C SER A 50 3.21 13.21 25.97
N GLU A 51 2.30 14.09 26.41
CA GLU A 51 1.13 14.46 25.60
C GLU A 51 1.52 15.06 24.25
N ARG A 52 2.56 15.92 24.24
CA ARG A 52 3.05 16.56 23.02
C ARG A 52 3.63 15.53 22.04
N GLU A 53 4.41 14.56 22.52
CA GLU A 53 4.95 13.50 21.66
C GLU A 53 3.85 12.63 21.07
N ARG A 54 2.83 12.27 21.87
CA ARG A 54 1.65 11.55 21.37
C ARG A 54 0.89 12.34 20.33
N GLU A 55 0.76 13.66 20.49
CA GLU A 55 0.11 14.52 19.50
C GLU A 55 0.84 14.48 18.15
N TYR A 56 2.16 14.70 18.14
CA TYR A 56 2.93 14.65 16.90
C TYR A 56 2.93 13.27 16.26
N ALA A 57 3.12 12.21 17.06
CA ALA A 57 3.09 10.85 16.55
C ALA A 57 1.73 10.49 15.95
N THR A 58 0.63 10.98 16.55
CA THR A 58 -0.72 10.81 16.02
C THR A 58 -0.88 11.52 14.67
N LEU A 59 -0.47 12.79 14.59
CA LEU A 59 -0.57 13.57 13.35
C LEU A 59 0.19 12.90 12.21
N LEU A 60 1.43 12.45 12.47
CA LEU A 60 2.22 11.72 11.50
C LEU A 60 1.53 10.42 11.04
N CYS A 61 0.95 9.65 11.98
CA CYS A 61 0.22 8.43 11.64
C CYS A 61 -1.03 8.72 10.79
N VAL A 62 -1.73 9.83 11.05
CA VAL A 62 -2.91 10.26 10.27
C VAL A 62 -2.49 10.59 8.83
N GLU A 63 -1.46 11.41 8.68
CA GLU A 63 -0.93 11.81 7.37
C GLU A 63 -0.47 10.58 6.58
N PHE A 64 0.24 9.66 7.24
CA PHE A 64 0.68 8.42 6.62
C PHE A 64 -0.51 7.56 6.19
N ALA A 65 -1.45 7.26 7.10
CA ALA A 65 -2.60 6.41 6.77
C ALA A 65 -3.47 6.97 5.64
N ALA A 66 -3.70 8.29 5.63
CA ALA A 66 -4.42 8.96 4.54
C ALA A 66 -3.61 8.93 3.23
N GLY A 67 -2.30 9.15 3.31
CA GLY A 67 -1.39 9.05 2.17
C GLY A 67 -1.42 7.67 1.52
N GLU A 68 -1.32 6.61 2.31
CA GLU A 68 -1.37 5.21 1.86
C GLU A 68 -2.70 4.89 1.17
N GLU A 69 -3.83 5.37 1.71
CA GLU A 69 -5.14 5.22 1.06
C GLU A 69 -5.19 5.93 -0.29
N VAL A 70 -4.66 7.15 -0.36
CA VAL A 70 -4.63 7.95 -1.60
C VAL A 70 -3.79 7.26 -2.67
N VAL A 71 -2.55 6.85 -2.36
CA VAL A 71 -1.69 6.19 -3.38
C VAL A 71 -2.27 4.85 -3.83
N THR A 72 -2.95 4.10 -2.95
CA THR A 72 -3.67 2.87 -3.32
C THR A 72 -4.74 3.11 -4.39
N LYS A 73 -5.44 4.24 -4.31
CA LYS A 73 -6.50 4.64 -5.28
C LYS A 73 -5.93 5.31 -6.52
N ASP A 74 -4.95 6.18 -6.34
CA ASP A 74 -4.47 7.08 -7.38
C ASP A 74 -3.39 6.44 -8.27
N ILE A 75 -2.89 5.26 -7.92
CA ILE A 75 -2.02 4.47 -8.80
C ILE A 75 -2.79 3.80 -9.96
N GLN A 76 -4.10 3.60 -9.82
CA GLN A 76 -4.92 2.82 -10.77
C GLN A 76 -4.92 3.40 -12.21
N PRO A 77 -4.98 4.73 -12.43
CA PRO A 77 -4.83 5.31 -13.76
C PRO A 77 -3.49 4.95 -14.42
N PHE A 78 -2.42 4.77 -13.64
CA PHE A 78 -1.10 4.40 -14.18
C PHE A 78 -1.04 2.92 -14.61
N VAL A 79 -1.72 2.04 -13.87
CA VAL A 79 -1.95 0.64 -14.29
C VAL A 79 -2.66 0.61 -15.65
N ALA A 80 -3.74 1.39 -15.78
CA ALA A 80 -4.49 1.49 -17.03
C ALA A 80 -3.66 2.06 -18.19
N ALA A 81 -2.80 3.05 -17.92
CA ALA A 81 -1.88 3.61 -18.91
C ALA A 81 -0.89 2.55 -19.43
N MET A 82 -0.29 1.75 -18.56
CA MET A 82 0.63 0.68 -18.97
C MET A 82 -0.10 -0.40 -19.80
N GLY A 83 -1.34 -0.71 -19.46
CA GLY A 83 -2.20 -1.58 -20.26
C GLY A 83 -2.48 -1.01 -21.66
N ALA A 84 -2.75 0.30 -21.77
CA ALA A 84 -2.97 0.98 -23.05
C ALA A 84 -1.70 1.02 -23.93
N GLU A 85 -0.52 1.14 -23.33
CA GLU A 85 0.77 1.08 -24.03
C GLU A 85 1.22 -0.36 -24.37
N GLY A 86 0.50 -1.39 -23.92
CA GLY A 86 0.87 -2.79 -24.14
C GLY A 86 2.10 -3.22 -23.34
N ARG A 87 2.40 -2.53 -22.23
CA ARG A 87 3.59 -2.73 -21.40
C ARG A 87 3.30 -3.69 -20.25
N LEU A 88 3.08 -4.96 -20.60
CA LEU A 88 2.64 -5.99 -19.64
C LEU A 88 3.55 -6.13 -18.41
N GLY A 89 4.88 -6.00 -18.57
CA GLY A 89 5.81 -6.09 -17.44
C GLY A 89 5.61 -4.98 -16.41
N ASP A 90 5.37 -3.74 -16.87
CA ASP A 90 5.05 -2.60 -16.01
C ASP A 90 3.68 -2.79 -15.35
N GLU A 91 2.66 -3.25 -16.10
CA GLU A 91 1.33 -3.55 -15.56
C GLU A 91 1.38 -4.62 -14.46
N MET A 92 2.13 -5.70 -14.66
CA MET A 92 2.36 -6.74 -13.64
C MET A 92 2.99 -6.16 -12.37
N TYR A 93 4.02 -5.32 -12.50
CA TYR A 93 4.63 -4.67 -11.34
C TYR A 93 3.67 -3.73 -10.61
N LEU A 94 2.91 -2.90 -11.35
CA LEU A 94 1.99 -1.93 -10.75
C LEU A 94 0.83 -2.59 -10.00
N THR A 95 0.42 -3.80 -10.39
CA THR A 95 -0.55 -4.58 -9.59
C THR A 95 0.01 -4.99 -8.22
N GLN A 96 1.28 -5.42 -8.16
CA GLN A 96 1.96 -5.68 -6.89
C GLN A 96 2.16 -4.39 -6.10
N PHE A 97 2.53 -3.29 -6.76
CA PHE A 97 2.66 -1.99 -6.12
C PHE A 97 1.36 -1.57 -5.43
N ALA A 98 0.23 -1.58 -6.15
CA ALA A 98 -1.08 -1.23 -5.58
C ALA A 98 -1.47 -2.15 -4.40
N PHE A 99 -1.11 -3.42 -4.48
CA PHE A 99 -1.33 -4.37 -3.38
C PHE A 99 -0.48 -4.06 -2.14
N GLU A 100 0.78 -3.66 -2.31
CA GLU A 100 1.63 -3.26 -1.18
C GLU A 100 1.10 -1.98 -0.51
N GLU A 101 0.61 -0.99 -1.26
CA GLU A 101 -0.01 0.21 -0.65
C GLU A 101 -1.32 -0.12 0.09
N ALA A 102 -2.10 -1.08 -0.42
CA ALA A 102 -3.27 -1.58 0.29
C ALA A 102 -2.89 -2.27 1.62
N LYS A 103 -1.76 -3.00 1.65
CA LYS A 103 -1.20 -3.56 2.89
C LYS A 103 -0.71 -2.46 3.83
N HIS A 104 -0.04 -1.43 3.32
CA HIS A 104 0.39 -0.28 4.11
C HIS A 104 -0.81 0.45 4.71
N THR A 105 -1.91 0.63 3.99
CA THR A 105 -3.14 1.21 4.51
C THR A 105 -3.69 0.41 5.71
N ARG A 106 -3.66 -0.94 5.62
CA ARG A 106 -4.14 -1.84 6.70
C ARG A 106 -3.29 -1.77 7.98
N ALA A 107 -1.98 -1.56 7.87
CA ALA A 107 -1.06 -1.69 9.00
C ALA A 107 -1.30 -0.65 10.12
N PRO A 108 -1.40 0.68 9.85
CA PRO A 108 -1.75 1.69 10.84
C PRO A 108 -3.18 1.54 11.40
N SER A 109 -4.16 1.11 10.59
CA SER A 109 -5.57 1.04 11.02
C SER A 109 -5.79 0.05 12.18
N ARG A 110 -4.91 -0.95 12.32
CA ARG A 110 -5.10 -2.06 13.26
C ARG A 110 -4.56 -1.78 14.66
N HIS A 111 -3.59 -0.87 14.82
CA HIS A 111 -2.90 -0.70 16.10
C HIS A 111 -2.93 0.74 16.65
N THR A 112 -2.66 1.77 15.83
CA THR A 112 -2.46 3.15 16.32
C THR A 112 -3.74 3.97 16.39
N PHE A 113 -4.70 3.76 15.49
CA PHE A 113 -5.78 4.74 15.31
C PHE A 113 -7.00 4.54 16.23
N THR A 114 -7.39 3.29 16.52
CA THR A 114 -8.73 3.02 17.07
C THR A 114 -8.87 3.17 18.58
N ARG A 115 -7.77 3.34 19.32
CA ARG A 115 -7.81 3.43 20.80
C ARG A 115 -7.40 4.78 21.38
N SER A 116 -6.79 5.67 20.59
CA SER A 116 -6.17 6.89 21.12
C SER A 116 -6.38 8.15 20.27
N ALA A 117 -6.88 8.04 19.03
CA ALA A 117 -7.11 9.21 18.19
C ALA A 117 -8.26 10.06 18.76
N PRO A 118 -8.08 11.39 18.96
CA PRO A 118 -9.14 12.26 19.41
C PRO A 118 -10.35 12.15 18.48
N ALA A 119 -11.56 12.07 19.04
CA ALA A 119 -12.81 11.89 18.29
C ALA A 119 -13.03 12.90 17.15
N ARG A 120 -12.36 14.06 17.20
CA ARG A 120 -12.38 15.09 16.15
C ARG A 120 -11.75 14.66 14.82
N TRP A 121 -10.89 13.65 14.81
CA TRP A 121 -10.15 13.18 13.62
C TRP A 121 -10.70 11.85 13.06
N VAL A 122 -11.67 11.24 13.73
CA VAL A 122 -12.36 10.05 13.25
C VAL A 122 -13.56 10.52 12.44
N THR A 123 -13.49 10.40 11.11
CA THR A 123 -14.67 10.61 10.27
C THR A 123 -15.72 9.57 10.65
N ARG A 124 -16.95 10.01 10.97
CA ARG A 124 -18.07 9.11 11.24
C ARG A 124 -18.23 8.17 10.06
N ARG A 125 -18.26 6.85 10.32
CA ARG A 125 -18.72 5.88 9.31
C ARG A 125 -20.10 6.32 8.83
N SER A 126 -20.27 6.50 7.52
CA SER A 126 -21.60 6.58 6.93
C SER A 126 -22.38 5.29 7.28
N PRO A 127 -23.65 5.38 7.70
CA PRO A 127 -24.45 4.19 7.92
C PRO A 127 -24.61 3.45 6.59
N SER A 128 -24.46 2.13 6.66
CA SER A 128 -24.76 1.18 5.57
C SER A 128 -26.23 1.18 5.19
#